data_AF-A0A9D9CAT1-F1
#
_entry.id   AF-A0A9D9CAT1-F1
#
_cell.length_a   1.000
_cell.length_b   1.000
_cell.length_c   1.000
_cell.angle_alpha   90.00
_cell.angle_beta   90.00
_cell.angle_gamma   90.00
#
_symmetry.space_group_name_H-M   'P 1'
#
loop_
_entity.id
_entity.type
_entity.pdbx_description
1 polymer ?
#
loop_
_entity_poly.entity_id
_entity_poly.type
_entity_poly.pdbx_seq_one_letter_code
_entity_poly.pdbx_strand_id
1 'polypeptide(L)' 'QAMEYVNTLYITWIHHEFEADVFFPEIDLNIWQEVEREDHLDAEPYAFSYVRYVRK' A
#
# COMPACT_ATOMS: atom_id res chain seq x y z
N GLN A 1 -7.57 -7.89 -14.02
CA GLN A 1 -8.10 -7.89 -12.65
C GLN A 1 -7.43 -9.01 -11.86
N ALA A 2 -6.74 -8.67 -10.77
CA ALA A 2 -6.12 -9.64 -9.85
C ALA A 2 -6.58 -9.46 -8.40
N MET A 3 -7.02 -8.25 -8.04
CA MET A 3 -7.44 -7.87 -6.68
C MET A 3 -8.52 -8.79 -6.09
N GLU A 4 -9.39 -9.37 -6.92
CA GLU A 4 -10.46 -10.27 -6.48
C GLU A 4 -9.95 -11.68 -6.10
N TYR A 5 -8.80 -12.09 -6.63
CA TYR A 5 -8.26 -13.44 -6.47
C TYR A 5 -7.16 -13.55 -5.39
N VAL A 6 -6.65 -12.43 -4.89
CA VAL A 6 -5.56 -12.41 -3.91
C VAL A 6 -6.09 -12.26 -2.48
N ASN A 7 -5.42 -12.92 -1.54
CA ASN A 7 -5.73 -12.83 -0.11
C ASN A 7 -4.84 -11.84 0.65
N THR A 8 -3.70 -11.46 0.06
CA THR A 8 -2.68 -10.62 0.70
C THR A 8 -2.18 -9.58 -0.28
N LEU A 9 -1.98 -8.35 0.20
CA LEU A 9 -1.31 -7.28 -0.52
C LEU A 9 -0.03 -6.92 0.23
N TYR A 10 1.08 -6.83 -0.51
CA TYR A 10 2.33 -6.23 -0.03
C TYR A 10 2.48 -4.89 -0.76
N ILE A 11 2.31 -3.80 -0.02
CA ILE A 11 2.26 -2.45 -0.56
C ILE A 11 3.45 -1.65 -0.02
N THR A 12 4.07 -0.85 -0.88
CA THR A 12 5.00 0.20 -0.46
C THR A 12 4.30 1.54 -0.62
N TRP A 13 3.98 2.20 0.48
CA TRP A 13 3.41 3.54 0.48
C TRP A 13 4.55 4.55 0.43
N ILE A 14 4.66 5.31 -0.67
CA ILE A 14 5.62 6.41 -0.77
C ILE A 14 4.94 7.68 -0.27
N HIS A 15 5.53 8.36 0.72
CA HIS A 15 5.00 9.58 1.33
C HIS A 15 5.41 10.82 0.52
N HIS A 16 5.10 10.80 -0.77
CA HIS A 16 5.36 11.89 -1.69
C HIS A 16 4.25 11.97 -2.74
N GLU A 17 3.91 13.18 -3.16
CA GLU A 17 2.92 13.41 -4.21
C GLU A 17 3.63 13.45 -5.58
N PHE A 18 3.11 12.68 -6.53
CA PHE A 18 3.63 12.62 -7.89
C PHE A 18 2.56 13.07 -8.88
N GLU A 19 2.97 13.71 -9.98
CA GLU A 19 2.12 13.78 -11.15
C GLU A 19 2.01 12.38 -11.77
N ALA A 20 0.79 11.85 -11.82
CA ALA A 20 0.52 10.48 -12.28
C ALA A 20 -0.66 10.45 -13.25
N ASP A 21 -0.58 9.56 -14.24
CA ASP A 21 -1.62 9.26 -15.22
C ASP A 21 -2.29 7.88 -14.96
N VAL A 22 -1.70 7.07 -14.07
CA VAL A 22 -2.16 5.73 -13.70
C VAL A 22 -2.12 5.57 -12.18
N PHE A 23 -3.16 4.93 -11.63
CA PHE A 23 -3.33 4.73 -10.20
C PHE A 23 -3.52 3.25 -9.87
N PHE A 24 -3.03 2.85 -8.70
CA PHE A 24 -3.38 1.56 -8.12
C PHE A 24 -4.87 1.56 -7.71
N PRO A 25 -5.58 0.42 -7.78
CA PRO A 25 -6.96 0.34 -7.28
C PRO A 25 -7.08 0.78 -5.82
N GLU A 26 -8.21 1.37 -5.47
CA GLU A 26 -8.48 1.79 -4.08
C GLU A 26 -8.43 0.59 -3.12
N ILE A 27 -7.74 0.77 -1.99
CA ILE A 27 -7.66 -0.22 -0.92
C ILE A 27 -8.77 0.09 0.09
N ASP A 28 -9.95 -0.51 -0.10
CA ASP A 28 -11.07 -0.38 0.84
C ASP A 28 -10.78 -1.10 2.16
N LEU A 29 -10.65 -0.34 3.25
CA LEU A 29 -10.38 -0.85 4.60
C LEU A 29 -11.56 -1.63 5.21
N ASN A 30 -12.73 -1.66 4.56
CA ASN A 30 -13.79 -2.60 4.90
C ASN A 30 -13.46 -4.02 4.44
N ILE A 31 -12.76 -4.17 3.30
CA ILE A 31 -12.36 -5.45 2.70
C ILE A 31 -10.97 -5.88 3.17
N TRP A 32 -10.06 -4.92 3.33
CA TRP A 32 -8.66 -5.15 3.66
C TRP A 32 -8.37 -4.74 5.10
N GLN A 33 -7.61 -5.58 5.81
CA GLN A 33 -7.10 -5.29 7.14
C GLN A 33 -5.58 -5.12 7.06
N GLU A 34 -5.09 -3.99 7.57
CA GLU A 34 -3.65 -3.80 7.81
C GLU A 34 -3.21 -4.74 8.94
N VAL A 35 -2.23 -5.60 8.66
CA VAL A 35 -1.72 -6.57 9.65
C VAL A 35 -0.27 -6.31 10.02
N GLU A 36 0.46 -5.53 9.22
CA GLU A 36 1.85 -5.21 9.44
C GLU A 36 2.20 -3.91 8.74
N ARG A 37 3.02 -3.10 9.42
CA ARG A 37 3.54 -1.84 8.91
C ARG A 37 4.94 -1.59 9.43
N GLU A 38 5.86 -1.26 8.52
CA GLU A 38 7.21 -0.83 8.81
C GLU A 38 7.43 0.55 8.16
N ASP A 39 7.70 1.57 8.97
CA ASP A 39 7.88 2.94 8.52
C ASP A 39 9.38 3.29 8.36
N HIS A 40 9.73 3.84 7.20
CA HIS A 40 11.06 4.38 6.88
C HIS A 40 10.95 5.88 6.59
N LEU A 41 10.78 6.67 7.64
CA LEU A 41 10.53 8.11 7.53
C LEU A 41 11.78 8.93 7.18
N ASP A 42 12.97 8.41 7.50
CA ASP A 42 14.25 9.06 7.22
C ASP A 42 14.88 8.60 5.89
N ALA A 43 14.11 7.90 5.06
CA ALA A 43 14.58 7.41 3.77
C ALA A 43 14.71 8.56 2.77
N GLU A 44 15.87 8.62 2.10
CA GLU A 44 16.15 9.55 1.01
C GLU A 44 16.10 8.79 -0.32
N PRO A 45 15.44 9.30 -1.36
CA PRO A 45 14.91 10.67 -1.50
C PRO A 45 13.50 10.89 -0.93
N TYR A 46 12.77 9.83 -0.58
CA TYR A 46 11.40 9.93 -0.08
C TYR A 46 11.15 8.94 1.05
N ALA A 47 10.48 9.41 2.10
CA ALA A 47 9.95 8.56 3.15
C ALA A 47 8.96 7.53 2.57
N PHE A 48 8.96 6.32 3.10
CA PHE A 48 8.01 5.29 2.69
C PHE A 48 7.64 4.34 3.83
N SER A 49 6.62 3.51 3.62
CA SER A 49 6.23 2.44 4.53
C SER A 49 6.00 1.14 3.78
N TYR A 50 6.54 0.02 4.28
CA TYR A 50 6.08 -1.30 3.87
C TYR A 50 4.84 -1.65 4.66
N VAL A 51 3.76 -2.02 3.96
CA VAL A 51 2.50 -2.37 4.57
C VAL A 51 1.97 -3.67 4.00
N ARG A 52 1.57 -4.58 4.88
CA ARG A 52 0.89 -5.81 4.50
C ARG A 52 -0.59 -5.72 4.86
N TYR A 53 -1.43 -5.92 3.86
CA TYR A 53 -2.87 -6.09 4.05
C TYR A 53 -3.25 -7.55 3.84
N VAL A 54 -4.19 -8.03 4.63
CA VAL A 54 -4.85 -9.33 4.45
C VAL A 54 -6.35 -9.06 4.27
N ARG A 55 -6.98 -9.79 3.35
CA ARG A 55 -8.43 -9.70 3.15
C ARG A 55 -9.15 -10.23 4.40
N LYS A 56 -10.17 -9.51 4.86
CA LYS A 56 -11.05 -9.94 5.96
C LYS A 56 -11.88 -11.18 5.60
#